data_AF-A0A8H4BP44-F1
#
_entry.id   AF-A0A8H4BP44-F1
#
_cell.length_a   1.000
_cell.length_b   1.000
_cell.length_c   1.000
_cell.angle_alpha   90.00
_cell.angle_beta   90.00
_cell.angle_gamma   90.00
#
_symmetry.space_group_name_H-M   'P 1'
#
loop_
_entity.id
_entity.type
_entity.pdbx_description
1 polymer ?
#
loop_
_entity_poly.entity_id
_entity_poly.type
_entity_poly.pdbx_seq_one_letter_code
_entity_poly.pdbx_strand_id
1 'polypeptide(L)' 'VSEGVETFENIFDKINYTNNANQKEKYEQDLKKEIKKLQRLRDQIKTWLSSNDIKDKRALLDNRKLIE' A
#
# COMPACT_ATOMS: atom_id res chain seq x y z
N VAL A 1 -2.20 2.71 6.25
CA VAL A 1 -1.15 2.98 5.23
C VAL A 1 0.14 2.31 5.63
N SER A 2 0.73 2.65 6.77
CA SER A 2 1.96 2.01 7.28
C SER A 2 1.87 0.48 7.31
N GLU A 3 0.79 -0.09 7.87
CA GLU A 3 0.56 -1.55 7.88
C GLU A 3 0.50 -2.16 6.47
N GLY A 4 -0.11 -1.47 5.50
CA GLY A 4 -0.19 -1.93 4.12
C GLY A 4 1.16 -1.88 3.40
N VAL A 5 2.00 -0.89 3.72
CA VAL A 5 3.38 -0.80 3.21
C VAL A 5 4.26 -1.88 3.81
N GLU A 6 4.20 -2.11 5.12
CA GLU A 6 4.91 -3.20 5.79
C GLU A 6 4.50 -4.56 5.22
N THR A 7 3.20 -4.76 4.99
CA THR A 7 2.68 -5.99 4.36
C THR A 7 3.19 -6.14 2.93
N PHE A 8 3.23 -5.05 2.15
CA PHE A 8 3.78 -5.05 0.80
C PHE A 8 5.26 -5.44 0.79
N GLU A 9 6.08 -4.82 1.63
CA GLU A 9 7.52 -5.12 1.76
C GLU A 9 7.73 -6.59 2.16
N ASN A 10 6.96 -7.09 3.13
CA ASN A 10 7.05 -8.48 3.57
C ASN A 10 6.71 -9.49 2.46
N ILE A 11 5.66 -9.22 1.67
CA ILE A 11 5.27 -10.08 0.53
C ILE A 11 6.32 -9.99 -0.58
N PHE A 12 6.84 -8.79 -0.86
CA PHE A 12 7.87 -8.58 -1.86
C PHE A 12 9.16 -9.35 -1.52
N ASP A 13 9.60 -9.29 -0.27
CA ASP A 13 10.73 -10.08 0.21
C ASP A 13 10.48 -11.58 0.03
N LYS A 14 9.30 -12.07 0.41
CA LYS A 14 8.93 -13.50 0.22
C LYS A 14 8.97 -13.93 -1.25
N ILE A 15 8.58 -13.08 -2.19
CA ILE A 15 8.68 -13.36 -3.63
C ILE A 15 10.15 -13.49 -4.06
N ASN A 16 11.02 -12.63 -3.55
CA ASN A 16 12.45 -12.62 -3.88
C ASN A 16 13.21 -13.81 -3.29
N TYR A 17 12.82 -14.28 -2.10
CA TYR A 17 13.48 -15.40 -1.42
C TYR A 17 12.88 -16.77 -1.74
N THR A 18 11.64 -16.84 -2.26
CA THR A 18 11.03 -18.13 -2.56
C THR A 18 11.51 -18.70 -3.90
N ASN A 19 11.98 -19.94 -3.88
CA ASN A 19 12.34 -20.70 -5.09
C ASN A 19 11.20 -21.62 -5.58
N ASN A 20 10.06 -21.62 -4.88
CA ASN A 20 8.90 -22.45 -5.24
C ASN A 20 7.95 -21.66 -6.16
N ALA A 21 7.73 -22.16 -7.38
CA ALA A 21 6.90 -21.50 -8.39
C ALA A 21 5.45 -21.27 -7.94
N ASN A 22 4.80 -22.25 -7.31
CA ASN A 22 3.41 -22.11 -6.84
C ASN A 22 3.29 -21.09 -5.70
N GLN A 23 4.27 -21.05 -4.79
CA GLN A 23 4.29 -20.04 -3.73
C GLN A 23 4.55 -18.65 -4.30
N LYS A 24 5.44 -18.54 -5.28
CA LYS A 24 5.73 -17.29 -5.97
C LYS A 24 4.49 -16.70 -6.62
N GLU A 25 3.75 -17.50 -7.38
CA GLU A 25 2.51 -17.07 -8.03
C GLU A 25 1.44 -16.65 -7.00
N LYS A 26 1.32 -17.38 -5.88
CA LYS A 26 0.45 -16.99 -4.78
C LYS A 26 0.84 -15.64 -4.18
N TYR A 27 2.11 -15.43 -3.88
CA TYR A 27 2.59 -14.17 -3.32
C TYR A 27 2.44 -13.01 -4.31
N GLU A 28 2.64 -13.22 -5.61
CA GLU A 28 2.38 -12.22 -6.65
C GLU A 28 0.90 -11.80 -6.67
N GLN A 29 -0.03 -12.75 -6.53
CA GLN A 29 -1.45 -12.44 -6.41
C GLN A 29 -1.78 -11.64 -5.15
N ASP A 30 -1.17 -12.00 -4.02
CA ASP A 30 -1.39 -11.29 -2.75
C ASP A 30 -0.76 -9.88 -2.79
N LEU A 31 0.42 -9.73 -3.40
CA LEU A 31 1.05 -8.44 -3.66
C LEU A 31 0.14 -7.55 -4.53
N LYS A 32 -0.44 -8.11 -5.59
CA LYS A 32 -1.37 -7.40 -6.47
C LYS A 32 -2.63 -6.93 -5.73
N LYS A 33 -3.15 -7.74 -4.79
CA LYS A 33 -4.27 -7.33 -3.95
C LYS A 33 -3.87 -6.18 -3.02
N GLU A 34 -2.68 -6.26 -2.42
CA GLU A 34 -2.20 -5.24 -1.49
C GLU A 34 -1.94 -3.89 -2.19
N ILE A 35 -1.34 -3.91 -3.39
CA ILE A 35 -1.19 -2.72 -4.24
C ILE A 35 -2.55 -2.04 -4.47
N LYS A 36 -3.59 -2.81 -4.80
CA LYS A 36 -4.94 -2.25 -5.01
C LYS A 36 -5.53 -1.65 -3.73
N LYS A 37 -5.26 -2.22 -2.55
CA LYS A 37 -5.71 -1.62 -1.27
C LYS A 37 -4.99 -0.31 -0.99
N LEU A 38 -3.67 -0.28 -1.17
CA LEU A 38 -2.85 0.92 -1.03
C LEU A 38 -3.32 2.03 -1.99
N GLN A 39 -3.60 1.70 -3.26
CA GLN A 39 -4.17 2.65 -4.22
C GLN A 39 -5.53 3.22 -3.76
N ARG A 40 -6.44 2.39 -3.24
CA ARG A 40 -7.72 2.87 -2.69
C ARG A 40 -7.51 3.82 -1.50
N LEU A 41 -6.57 3.51 -0.61
CA LEU A 41 -6.21 4.39 0.50
C LEU A 41 -5.63 5.71 -0.01
N ARG A 42 -4.80 5.69 -1.06
CA ARG A 42 -4.28 6.90 -1.71
C ARG A 42 -5.42 7.79 -2.25
N ASP A 43 -6.41 7.20 -2.92
CA ASP A 43 -7.56 7.94 -3.45
C ASP A 43 -8.47 8.49 -2.32
N GLN A 44 -8.65 7.73 -1.25
CA GLN A 44 -9.33 8.19 -0.04
C GLN A 44 -8.59 9.36 0.60
N ILE A 45 -7.27 9.29 0.73
CA ILE A 45 -6.42 10.38 1.21
C ILE A 45 -6.54 11.60 0.30
N LYS A 46 -6.56 11.43 -1.03
CA LYS A 46 -6.79 12.53 -1.98
C LYS A 46 -8.14 13.22 -1.74
N THR A 47 -9.16 12.45 -1.41
CA THR A 47 -10.50 12.96 -1.08
C THR A 47 -10.47 13.75 0.24
N TRP A 48 -9.83 13.21 1.28
CA TRP A 48 -9.65 13.90 2.56
C TRP A 48 -8.80 15.17 2.46
N LEU A 49 -7.77 15.18 1.61
CA LEU A 49 -6.98 16.37 1.32
C LEU A 49 -7.81 17.46 0.63
N SER A 50 -8.84 17.08 -0.11
CA SER A 50 -9.78 18.02 -0.74
C SER A 50 -10.89 18.51 0.20
N SER A 51 -11.12 17.81 1.32
CA SER A 51 -12.09 18.24 2.35
C SER A 51 -11.55 19.41 3.18
N ASN A 52 -12.43 20.32 3.58
CA ASN A 52 -12.14 21.43 4.49
C ASN A 52 -12.32 21.06 5.98
N ASP A 53 -12.82 19.86 6.28
CA ASP A 53 -13.06 19.40 7.65
C ASP A 53 -11.77 19.09 8.41
N ILE A 54 -10.67 18.85 7.68
CA ILE A 54 -9.37 18.48 8.23
C ILE A 54 -8.45 19.69 8.20
N LYS A 55 -8.12 20.21 9.40
CA LYS A 55 -7.26 21.39 9.58
C LYS A 55 -5.77 21.07 9.35
N ASP A 56 -5.28 19.97 9.92
CA ASP A 56 -3.90 19.52 9.71
C ASP A 56 -3.85 18.38 8.69
N LYS A 57 -3.25 18.66 7.53
CA LYS A 57 -3.13 17.74 6.40
C LYS A 57 -1.73 17.12 6.28
N ARG A 58 -0.78 17.42 7.18
CA ARG A 58 0.61 16.96 7.09
C ARG A 58 0.70 15.43 7.02
N ALA A 59 0.08 14.74 7.98
CA ALA A 59 0.06 13.28 8.02
C ALA A 59 -0.61 12.66 6.77
N LEU A 60 -1.60 13.33 6.18
CA LEU A 60 -2.24 12.88 4.95
C LEU A 60 -1.31 13.03 3.74
N LEU A 61 -0.56 14.12 3.66
CA LEU A 61 0.44 14.35 2.61
C LEU A 61 1.59 13.34 2.69
N ASP A 62 2.07 13.05 3.90
CA ASP A 62 3.16 12.08 4.12
C ASP A 62 2.72 10.66 3.74
N ASN A 63 1.53 10.25 4.19
CA ASN A 63 0.95 8.96 3.81
C ASN A 63 0.66 8.85 2.31
N ARG A 64 0.26 9.95 1.64
CA ARG A 64 0.05 9.95 0.18
C ARG A 64 1.37 9.74 -0.57
N LYS A 65 2.45 10.41 -0.15
CA LYS A 65 3.79 10.25 -0.73
C LYS A 65 4.35 8.85 -0.54
N LEU A 66 4.06 8.21 0.59
CA LEU A 66 4.51 6.85 0.88
C LEU A 66 3.90 5.80 -0.08
N ILE A 67 2.73 6.08 -0.65
CA ILE A 67 1.98 5.17 -1.54
C ILE A 67 2.10 5.56 -3.03
N GLU A 68 2.69 6.72 -3.34
CA GLU A 68 2.93 7.16 -4.74
C GLU A 68 4.15 6.50 -5.36
#